data_AF-A0A8S8Z675-F1
#
_entry.id   AF-A0A8S8Z675-F1
#
_cell.length_a   1.000
_cell.length_b   1.000
_cell.length_c   1.000
_cell.angle_alpha   90.00
_cell.angle_beta   90.00
_cell.angle_gamma   90.00
#
_symmetry.space_group_name_H-M   'P 1'
#
loop_
_entity.id
_entity.type
_entity.pdbx_description
1 polymer ?
#
loop_
_entity_poly.entity_id
_entity_poly.type
_entity_poly.pdbx_seq_one_letter_code
_entity_poly.pdbx_strand_id
1 'polypeptide(L)'
;MAQASGMLGDGSKAVKVHHLVKAPENTPESVRRRESWDATEPATVYKTPEILPDGTHCTAATVIFRTRGCAWWWKSGCTFCGYFNDVRDDVTADDLFAQWDEAKLRLDDFEGCSMVKVYTSGTFFEDRENPPEWQEAILKETHERGLHLVIEAQAQMCTPEKFAWVAERHPGCTVAIGLEAYDDAVLRFHVNKGFSPSSGTAPSICSGRMA
;
A
#
# COMPACT_ATOMS: atom_id res chain seq x y z
N MET A 1 -13.69 29.25 1.43
CA MET A 1 -13.52 28.07 2.31
C MET A 1 -14.85 27.76 2.96
N ALA A 2 -15.57 26.74 2.50
CA ALA A 2 -16.85 26.36 3.09
C ALA A 2 -16.59 25.62 4.40
N GLN A 3 -17.02 26.18 5.53
CA GLN A 3 -17.03 25.49 6.81
C GLN A 3 -18.15 24.44 6.77
N ALA A 4 -17.78 23.17 6.61
CA ALA A 4 -18.72 22.07 6.77
C ALA A 4 -19.00 21.89 8.27
N SER A 5 -20.18 22.33 8.73
CA SER A 5 -20.75 21.97 10.03
C SER A 5 -21.33 20.56 9.95
N GLY A 6 -21.07 19.73 10.96
CA GLY A 6 -21.66 18.38 11.02
C GLY A 6 -23.18 18.45 11.10
N MET A 7 -23.89 17.50 10.49
CA MET A 7 -25.36 17.49 10.36
C MET A 7 -26.15 17.56 11.68
N LEU A 8 -25.49 17.42 12.84
CA LEU A 8 -26.10 17.39 14.17
C LEU A 8 -25.32 18.19 15.25
N GLY A 9 -24.35 19.05 14.88
CA GLY A 9 -23.40 19.64 15.83
C GLY A 9 -23.73 21.07 16.29
N ASP A 10 -23.42 21.35 17.57
CA ASP A 10 -23.44 22.62 18.33
C ASP A 10 -22.67 23.83 17.75
N GLY A 11 -22.38 23.83 16.45
CA GLY A 11 -21.55 24.85 15.80
C GLY A 11 -20.04 24.64 15.95
N SER A 12 -19.60 23.59 16.66
CA SER A 12 -18.20 23.19 16.66
C SER A 12 -17.75 22.72 15.28
N LYS A 13 -16.46 22.96 14.97
CA LYS A 13 -15.85 22.53 13.69
C LYS A 13 -16.02 21.02 13.58
N ALA A 14 -16.61 20.55 12.48
CA ALA A 14 -16.82 19.13 12.27
C ALA A 14 -15.50 18.38 12.45
N VAL A 15 -15.44 17.59 13.52
CA VAL A 15 -14.36 16.66 13.75
C VAL A 15 -14.57 15.56 12.71
N LYS A 16 -13.63 15.42 11.77
CA LYS A 16 -13.70 14.35 10.78
C LYS A 16 -13.90 13.02 11.53
N VAL A 17 -14.82 12.18 11.05
CA VAL A 17 -15.23 10.91 11.69
C VAL A 17 -14.05 10.06 12.17
N HIS A 18 -12.92 10.09 11.46
CA HIS A 18 -11.69 9.39 11.86
C HIS A 18 -11.08 9.80 13.22
N HIS A 19 -11.34 10.98 13.78
CA HIS A 19 -10.93 11.30 15.17
C HIS A 19 -11.98 10.87 16.21
N LEU A 20 -13.20 10.55 15.77
CA LEU A 20 -14.31 10.15 16.63
C LEU A 20 -14.48 8.61 16.69
N VAL A 21 -14.06 7.89 15.65
CA VAL A 21 -14.30 6.44 15.48
C VAL A 21 -13.01 5.60 15.58
N LYS A 22 -11.82 6.18 15.43
CA LYS A 22 -10.55 5.45 15.61
C LYS A 22 -10.19 5.34 17.10
N ALA A 23 -10.74 4.29 17.71
CA ALA A 23 -10.46 3.82 19.05
C ALA A 23 -9.05 3.17 19.09
N PRO A 24 -8.38 3.02 20.24
CA PRO A 24 -6.90 2.90 20.43
C PRO A 24 -5.87 3.69 19.58
N GLU A 25 -6.06 3.93 18.29
CA GLU A 25 -4.99 4.43 17.38
C GLU A 25 -4.64 5.91 17.57
N ASN A 26 -5.59 6.71 18.05
CA ASN A 26 -5.37 8.11 18.40
C ASN A 26 -5.02 8.29 19.88
N THR A 27 -4.79 7.21 20.62
CA THR A 27 -4.30 7.35 21.99
C THR A 27 -2.95 8.06 21.97
N PRO A 28 -2.62 8.85 23.01
CA PRO A 28 -1.31 9.48 23.10
C PRO A 28 -0.15 8.48 22.96
N GLU A 29 -0.34 7.23 23.38
CA GLU A 29 0.66 6.17 23.23
C GLU A 29 0.87 5.73 21.78
N SER A 30 -0.23 5.43 21.06
CA SER A 30 -0.16 5.07 19.65
C SER A 30 0.46 6.18 18.81
N VAL A 31 0.09 7.45 19.08
CA VAL A 31 0.72 8.61 18.45
C VAL A 31 2.19 8.66 18.80
N ARG A 32 2.57 8.62 20.08
CA ARG A 32 4.00 8.63 20.47
C ARG A 32 4.81 7.53 19.79
N ARG A 33 4.28 6.30 19.70
CA ARG A 33 4.95 5.19 19.03
C ARG A 33 5.14 5.47 17.54
N ARG A 34 4.12 5.98 16.87
CA ARG A 34 4.17 6.31 15.45
C ARG A 34 5.09 7.49 15.14
N GLU A 35 5.16 8.47 16.03
CA GLU A 35 6.08 9.60 15.88
C GLU A 35 7.51 9.27 16.36
N SER A 36 7.75 8.07 16.95
CA SER A 36 9.06 7.71 17.52
C SER A 36 10.02 7.00 16.57
N TRP A 37 9.51 6.43 15.49
CA TRP A 37 10.35 5.70 14.53
C TRP A 37 11.03 6.64 13.52
N ASP A 38 12.13 6.17 12.95
CA ASP A 38 12.84 6.87 11.87
C ASP A 38 12.12 6.64 10.53
N ALA A 39 11.83 7.71 9.79
CA ALA A 39 11.15 7.64 8.50
C ALA A 39 12.04 7.08 7.40
N THR A 40 13.36 7.11 7.58
CA THR A 40 14.29 6.50 6.62
C THR A 40 14.39 4.99 6.79
N GLU A 41 13.77 4.40 7.81
CA GLU A 41 13.79 2.96 8.05
C GLU A 41 12.46 2.28 7.69
N PRO A 42 12.48 1.14 6.98
CA PRO A 42 11.28 0.40 6.66
C PRO A 42 10.62 -0.15 7.93
N ALA A 43 9.31 -0.38 7.88
CA ALA A 43 8.55 -0.94 8.99
C ALA A 43 9.11 -2.31 9.41
N THR A 44 9.36 -3.16 8.41
CA THR A 44 10.05 -4.43 8.58
C THR A 44 10.54 -4.96 7.24
N VAL A 45 11.56 -5.82 7.29
CA VAL A 45 12.04 -6.59 6.15
C VAL A 45 12.35 -8.01 6.59
N TYR A 46 12.07 -8.98 5.72
CA TYR A 46 12.35 -10.40 6.00
C TYR A 46 12.35 -11.23 4.71
N LYS A 47 12.95 -12.44 4.78
CA LYS A 47 12.95 -13.42 3.69
C LYS A 47 11.98 -14.56 4.02
N THR A 48 11.21 -15.03 3.03
CA THR A 48 10.32 -16.20 3.16
C THR A 48 10.46 -17.16 1.98
N PRO A 49 10.25 -18.47 2.18
CA PRO A 49 10.02 -19.40 1.08
C PRO A 49 8.76 -19.00 0.30
N GLU A 50 8.82 -19.06 -1.02
CA GLU A 50 7.71 -18.69 -1.91
C GLU A 50 7.75 -19.50 -3.22
N ILE A 51 6.72 -19.35 -4.07
CA ILE A 51 6.63 -19.99 -5.38
C ILE A 51 6.49 -18.92 -6.46
N LEU A 52 7.33 -19.00 -7.50
CA LEU A 52 7.25 -18.17 -8.69
C LEU A 52 6.02 -18.54 -9.56
N PRO A 53 5.57 -17.67 -10.49
CA PRO A 53 4.40 -17.96 -11.33
C PRO A 53 4.51 -19.24 -12.19
N ASP A 54 5.72 -19.72 -12.46
CA ASP A 54 6.01 -20.94 -13.20
C ASP A 54 5.99 -22.21 -12.31
N GLY A 55 5.80 -22.06 -11.00
CA GLY A 55 5.81 -23.14 -10.02
C GLY A 55 7.17 -23.40 -9.36
N THR A 56 8.22 -22.66 -9.73
CA THR A 56 9.56 -22.82 -9.16
C THR A 56 9.60 -22.32 -7.72
N HIS A 57 10.13 -23.12 -6.80
CA HIS A 57 10.39 -22.69 -5.41
C HIS A 57 11.48 -21.62 -5.40
N CYS A 58 11.26 -20.55 -4.64
CA CYS A 58 12.21 -19.47 -4.48
C CYS A 58 12.22 -18.90 -3.05
N THR A 59 13.13 -17.98 -2.81
CA THR A 59 13.10 -17.11 -1.64
C THR A 59 12.60 -15.74 -2.07
N ALA A 60 11.59 -15.22 -1.37
CA ALA A 60 11.07 -13.87 -1.54
C ALA A 60 11.61 -12.96 -0.43
N ALA A 61 12.19 -11.83 -0.82
CA ALA A 61 12.44 -10.70 0.06
C ALA A 61 11.15 -9.88 0.19
N THR A 62 10.70 -9.62 1.41
CA THR A 62 9.55 -8.78 1.70
C THR A 62 10.01 -7.48 2.32
N VAL A 63 9.56 -6.36 1.76
CA VAL A 63 9.83 -5.01 2.27
C VAL A 63 8.50 -4.33 2.57
N ILE A 64 8.31 -3.98 3.84
CA ILE A 64 7.15 -3.21 4.30
C ILE A 64 7.58 -1.79 4.58
N PHE A 65 7.05 -0.85 3.80
CA PHE A 65 7.40 0.56 3.88
C PHE A 65 6.54 1.29 4.92
N ARG A 66 7.13 2.31 5.53
CA ARG A 66 6.42 3.36 6.25
C ARG A 66 6.11 4.48 5.28
N THR A 67 4.83 4.81 5.11
CA THR A 67 4.40 5.77 4.10
C THR A 67 3.55 6.87 4.73
N ARG A 68 3.06 7.79 3.90
CA ARG A 68 2.02 8.72 4.33
C ARG A 68 0.66 8.06 4.53
N GLY A 69 0.51 6.79 4.22
CA GLY A 69 -0.72 6.04 4.31
C GLY A 69 -1.69 6.31 3.15
N CYS A 70 -2.49 5.30 2.85
CA CYS A 70 -3.38 5.32 1.70
C CYS A 70 -4.47 6.39 1.78
N ALA A 71 -4.98 6.83 0.64
CA ALA A 71 -6.05 7.84 0.58
C ALA A 71 -7.30 7.46 1.40
N TRP A 72 -7.58 6.16 1.53
CA TRP A 72 -8.70 5.68 2.34
C TRP A 72 -8.44 5.81 3.84
N TRP A 73 -7.21 5.58 4.30
CA TRP A 73 -6.80 5.80 5.70
C TRP A 73 -7.10 7.23 6.16
N TRP A 74 -6.83 8.21 5.30
CA TRP A 74 -7.09 9.63 5.55
C TRP A 74 -8.57 10.03 5.59
N LYS A 75 -9.45 9.15 5.10
CA LYS A 75 -10.92 9.34 5.12
C LYS A 75 -11.59 8.56 6.25
N SER A 76 -11.29 7.26 6.35
CA SER A 76 -11.95 6.31 7.26
C SER A 76 -11.03 5.15 7.66
N GLY A 77 -10.43 4.46 6.67
CA GLY A 77 -9.57 3.28 6.86
C GLY A 77 -10.33 1.96 6.82
N CYS A 78 -9.67 0.86 6.42
CA CYS A 78 -10.30 -0.47 6.48
C CYS A 78 -10.22 -1.01 7.91
N THR A 79 -11.24 -1.74 8.37
CA THR A 79 -11.38 -2.19 9.77
C THR A 79 -10.26 -3.11 10.27
N PHE A 80 -9.62 -3.88 9.38
CA PHE A 80 -8.57 -4.83 9.72
C PHE A 80 -7.15 -4.38 9.31
N CYS A 81 -7.02 -3.21 8.67
CA CYS A 81 -5.76 -2.79 8.07
C CYS A 81 -4.74 -2.44 9.14
N GLY A 82 -3.68 -3.23 9.34
CA GLY A 82 -2.65 -2.94 10.35
C GLY A 82 -1.70 -1.79 10.04
N TYR A 83 -1.64 -1.35 8.78
CA TYR A 83 -0.68 -0.33 8.28
C TYR A 83 -0.81 1.02 8.96
N PHE A 84 -1.93 1.32 9.61
CA PHE A 84 -2.10 2.60 10.32
C PHE A 84 -1.09 2.83 11.44
N ASN A 85 -0.43 1.77 11.94
CA ASN A 85 0.62 1.91 12.96
C ASN A 85 1.93 2.45 12.37
N ASP A 86 2.09 2.36 11.06
CA ASP A 86 3.33 2.59 10.32
C ASP A 86 3.20 3.75 9.32
N VAL A 87 2.21 4.63 9.51
CA VAL A 87 1.98 5.79 8.62
C VAL A 87 2.26 7.11 9.34
N ARG A 88 2.88 8.09 8.67
CA ARG A 88 3.12 9.44 9.22
C ARG A 88 3.02 10.49 8.11
N ASP A 89 2.46 11.66 8.42
CA ASP A 89 2.08 12.63 7.40
C ASP A 89 3.25 13.39 6.74
N ASP A 90 4.41 13.38 7.39
CA ASP A 90 5.66 14.02 7.00
C ASP A 90 6.62 13.11 6.22
N VAL A 91 6.30 11.82 6.01
CA VAL A 91 7.14 10.92 5.19
C VAL A 91 7.25 11.48 3.77
N THR A 92 8.48 11.65 3.30
CA THR A 92 8.82 12.23 2.00
C THR A 92 9.20 11.16 0.96
N ALA A 93 9.38 11.58 -0.29
CA ALA A 93 9.93 10.71 -1.33
C ALA A 93 11.36 10.25 -0.97
N ASP A 94 12.18 11.16 -0.45
CA ASP A 94 13.57 10.87 -0.04
C ASP A 94 13.60 9.82 1.07
N ASP A 95 12.65 9.87 2.02
CA ASP A 95 12.49 8.84 3.05
C ASP A 95 12.17 7.47 2.44
N LEU A 96 11.29 7.40 1.44
CA LEU A 96 10.95 6.14 0.76
C LEU A 96 12.15 5.55 -0.02
N PHE A 97 12.98 6.41 -0.62
CA PHE A 97 14.23 5.97 -1.23
C PHE A 97 15.23 5.48 -0.17
N ALA A 98 15.38 6.19 0.94
CA ALA A 98 16.24 5.77 2.05
C ALA A 98 15.77 4.44 2.66
N GLN A 99 14.46 4.23 2.80
CA GLN A 99 13.90 2.95 3.25
C GLN A 99 14.21 1.80 2.29
N TRP A 100 14.22 2.06 0.99
CA TRP A 100 14.59 1.07 -0.01
C TRP A 100 16.08 0.70 0.06
N ASP A 101 16.95 1.70 0.26
CA ASP A 101 18.39 1.47 0.46
C ASP A 101 18.68 0.70 1.76
N GLU A 102 18.00 1.05 2.85
CA GLU A 102 18.09 0.33 4.12
C GLU A 102 17.54 -1.11 4.01
N ALA A 103 16.47 -1.30 3.23
CA ALA A 103 15.93 -2.63 2.96
C ALA A 103 16.94 -3.51 2.20
N LYS A 104 17.61 -2.96 1.18
CA LYS A 104 18.69 -3.64 0.46
C LYS A 104 19.82 -4.01 1.42
N LEU A 105 20.27 -3.11 2.27
CA LEU A 105 21.31 -3.38 3.26
C LEU A 105 20.92 -4.55 4.20
N ARG A 106 19.72 -4.51 4.77
CA ARG A 106 19.22 -5.51 5.72
C ARG A 106 18.89 -6.86 5.09
N LEU A 107 18.73 -6.91 3.76
CA LEU A 107 18.42 -8.11 2.99
C LEU A 107 19.60 -8.63 2.16
N ASP A 108 20.81 -8.11 2.41
CA ASP A 108 22.05 -8.50 1.73
C ASP A 108 21.96 -8.27 0.21
N ASP A 109 21.49 -7.09 -0.19
CA ASP A 109 21.20 -6.67 -1.57
C ASP A 109 20.37 -7.69 -2.36
N PHE A 110 19.43 -8.35 -1.67
CA PHE A 110 18.57 -9.42 -2.17
C PHE A 110 19.32 -10.71 -2.59
N GLU A 111 20.52 -10.96 -2.07
CA GLU A 111 21.26 -12.19 -2.36
C GLU A 111 20.42 -13.44 -2.01
N GLY A 112 20.39 -14.39 -2.94
CA GLY A 112 19.61 -15.63 -2.83
C GLY A 112 18.10 -15.47 -2.97
N CYS A 113 17.60 -14.26 -3.25
CA CYS A 113 16.20 -14.01 -3.57
C CYS A 113 15.96 -14.03 -5.07
N SER A 114 14.80 -14.54 -5.49
CA SER A 114 14.31 -14.45 -6.88
C SER A 114 13.03 -13.65 -6.98
N MET A 115 12.50 -13.21 -5.84
CA MET A 115 11.28 -12.43 -5.74
C MET A 115 11.47 -11.31 -4.72
N VAL A 116 10.89 -10.15 -5.01
CA VAL A 116 10.72 -9.06 -4.04
C VAL A 116 9.24 -8.71 -3.94
N LYS A 117 8.75 -8.54 -2.72
CA LYS A 117 7.39 -8.08 -2.43
C LYS A 117 7.45 -6.71 -1.76
N VAL A 118 6.78 -5.74 -2.38
CA VAL A 118 6.73 -4.35 -1.91
C VAL A 118 5.34 -4.04 -1.39
N TYR A 119 5.29 -3.66 -0.11
CA TYR A 119 4.08 -3.41 0.64
C TYR A 119 4.03 -1.95 1.11
N THR A 120 3.04 -1.19 0.60
CA THR A 120 2.83 0.25 0.85
C THR A 120 1.36 0.52 1.15
N SER A 121 0.90 0.15 2.34
CA SER A 121 -0.52 0.23 2.78
C SER A 121 -1.58 -0.30 1.80
N GLY A 122 -1.21 -1.18 0.87
CA GLY A 122 -2.09 -1.69 -0.19
C GLY A 122 -2.31 -0.78 -1.40
N THR A 123 -1.46 0.21 -1.68
CA THR A 123 -1.71 1.27 -2.68
C THR A 123 -0.53 1.72 -3.51
N PHE A 124 0.23 0.79 -4.10
CA PHE A 124 1.40 1.11 -4.94
C PHE A 124 1.13 2.19 -6.00
N PHE A 125 -0.05 2.17 -6.64
CA PHE A 125 -0.43 3.13 -7.69
C PHE A 125 -0.93 4.51 -7.19
N GLU A 126 -0.98 4.77 -5.87
CA GLU A 126 -1.39 6.08 -5.34
C GLU A 126 -0.18 7.01 -5.25
N ASP A 127 -0.04 7.88 -6.25
CA ASP A 127 1.00 8.89 -6.40
C ASP A 127 1.24 9.79 -5.15
N ARG A 128 0.23 10.03 -4.30
CA ARG A 128 0.41 10.81 -3.05
C ARG A 128 1.12 10.04 -1.95
N GLU A 129 0.92 8.73 -1.91
CA GLU A 129 1.54 7.84 -0.94
C GLU A 129 2.88 7.34 -1.45
N ASN A 130 2.92 6.99 -2.74
CA ASN A 130 4.05 6.40 -3.45
C ASN A 130 4.33 7.29 -4.67
N PRO A 131 5.25 8.26 -4.59
CA PRO A 131 5.52 9.17 -5.70
C PRO A 131 5.86 8.42 -7.00
N PRO A 132 5.44 8.91 -8.19
CA PRO A 132 5.68 8.21 -9.46
C PRO A 132 7.16 7.89 -9.73
N GLU A 133 8.07 8.78 -9.33
CA GLU A 133 9.52 8.57 -9.43
C GLU A 133 10.01 7.39 -8.59
N TRP A 134 9.42 7.19 -7.40
CA TRP A 134 9.72 6.06 -6.54
C TRP A 134 9.11 4.78 -7.10
N GLN A 135 7.85 4.81 -7.55
CA GLN A 135 7.20 3.68 -8.23
C GLN A 135 8.05 3.19 -9.42
N GLU A 136 8.51 4.14 -10.26
CA GLU A 136 9.31 3.83 -11.44
C GLU A 136 10.69 3.26 -11.08
N ALA A 137 11.34 3.80 -10.04
CA ALA A 137 12.64 3.31 -9.58
C ALA A 137 12.55 1.86 -9.09
N ILE A 138 11.55 1.52 -8.26
CA ILE A 138 11.32 0.15 -7.79
C ILE A 138 11.11 -0.80 -8.97
N LEU A 139 10.23 -0.44 -9.92
CA LEU A 139 9.94 -1.27 -11.09
C LEU A 139 11.19 -1.53 -11.94
N LYS A 140 11.96 -0.48 -12.24
CA LYS A 140 13.16 -0.61 -13.08
C LYS A 140 14.26 -1.39 -12.38
N GLU A 141 14.58 -1.04 -11.12
CA GLU A 141 15.67 -1.68 -10.41
C GLU A 141 15.41 -3.18 -10.19
N THR A 142 14.20 -3.58 -9.80
CA THR A 142 13.90 -5.02 -9.62
C THR A 142 13.88 -5.77 -10.94
N HIS A 143 13.42 -5.14 -12.03
CA HIS A 143 13.45 -5.74 -13.35
C HIS A 143 14.89 -5.94 -13.86
N GLU A 144 15.75 -4.92 -13.73
CA GLU A 144 17.17 -4.97 -14.11
C GLU A 144 17.94 -6.04 -13.33
N ARG A 145 17.54 -6.29 -12.08
CA ARG A 145 18.08 -7.37 -11.23
C ARG A 145 17.50 -8.75 -11.52
N GLY A 146 16.52 -8.87 -12.41
CA GLY A 146 15.85 -10.13 -12.74
C GLY A 146 14.99 -10.69 -11.61
N LEU A 147 14.54 -9.84 -10.67
CA LEU A 147 13.72 -10.24 -9.54
C LEU A 147 12.24 -10.21 -9.95
N HIS A 148 11.48 -11.24 -9.58
CA HIS A 148 10.03 -11.22 -9.72
C HIS A 148 9.43 -10.23 -8.73
N LEU A 149 8.81 -9.15 -9.20
CA LEU A 149 8.20 -8.15 -8.33
C LEU A 149 6.73 -8.48 -8.05
N VAL A 150 6.35 -8.36 -6.78
CA VAL A 150 4.97 -8.34 -6.30
C VAL A 150 4.68 -6.98 -5.68
N ILE A 151 3.67 -6.28 -6.17
CA ILE A 151 3.16 -5.01 -5.62
C ILE A 151 1.71 -5.16 -5.20
N GLU A 152 1.25 -4.32 -4.28
CA GLU A 152 -0.16 -4.27 -3.87
C GLU A 152 -0.89 -3.08 -4.47
N ALA A 153 -2.16 -3.27 -4.84
CA ALA A 153 -3.02 -2.20 -5.30
C ALA A 153 -4.45 -2.33 -4.77
N GLN A 154 -5.09 -1.19 -4.52
CA GLN A 154 -6.53 -1.14 -4.34
C GLN A 154 -7.23 -1.34 -5.69
N ALA A 155 -8.31 -2.10 -5.67
CA ALA A 155 -9.07 -2.48 -6.86
C ALA A 155 -9.35 -1.28 -7.77
N GLN A 156 -9.89 -0.18 -7.23
CA GLN A 156 -10.26 1.00 -8.03
C GLN A 156 -9.10 1.77 -8.68
N MET A 157 -7.85 1.44 -8.35
CA MET A 157 -6.65 2.05 -8.94
C MET A 157 -6.05 1.20 -10.07
N CYS A 158 -6.57 -0.02 -10.28
CA CYS A 158 -6.11 -0.95 -11.29
C CYS A 158 -6.76 -0.64 -12.64
N THR A 159 -6.25 0.37 -13.34
CA THR A 159 -6.71 0.72 -14.69
C THR A 159 -5.85 0.06 -15.78
N PRO A 160 -6.35 -0.12 -17.01
CA PRO A 160 -5.56 -0.62 -18.13
C PRO A 160 -4.28 0.19 -18.37
N GLU A 161 -4.33 1.51 -18.17
CA GLU A 161 -3.18 2.40 -18.35
C GLU A 161 -2.10 2.14 -17.29
N LYS A 162 -2.47 1.96 -16.02
CA LYS A 162 -1.52 1.61 -14.96
C LYS A 162 -0.91 0.23 -15.21
N PHE A 163 -1.68 -0.75 -15.67
CA PHE A 163 -1.13 -2.07 -16.03
C PHE A 163 -0.19 -2.00 -17.23
N ALA A 164 -0.53 -1.26 -18.28
CA ALA A 164 0.37 -1.06 -19.42
C ALA A 164 1.67 -0.38 -18.99
N TRP A 165 1.59 0.63 -18.13
CA TRP A 165 2.74 1.35 -17.58
C TRP A 165 3.66 0.45 -16.74
N VAL A 166 3.10 -0.44 -15.92
CA VAL A 166 3.85 -1.47 -15.18
C VAL A 166 4.46 -2.48 -16.14
N ALA A 167 3.70 -3.02 -17.09
CA ALA A 167 4.18 -4.03 -18.03
C ALA A 167 5.32 -3.53 -18.91
N GLU A 168 5.33 -2.24 -19.27
CA GLU A 168 6.43 -1.60 -19.99
C GLU A 168 7.73 -1.57 -19.16
N ARG A 169 7.63 -1.37 -17.85
CA ARG A 169 8.80 -1.20 -16.95
C ARG A 169 9.26 -2.48 -16.28
N HIS A 170 8.32 -3.36 -15.97
CA HIS A 170 8.54 -4.63 -15.31
C HIS A 170 7.58 -5.70 -15.86
N PRO A 171 7.88 -6.25 -17.06
CA PRO A 171 7.14 -7.39 -17.60
C PRO A 171 7.03 -8.52 -16.58
N GLY A 172 5.84 -9.13 -16.49
CA GLY A 172 5.57 -10.23 -15.55
C GLY A 172 5.36 -9.83 -14.08
N CYS A 173 5.38 -8.53 -13.74
CA CYS A 173 5.08 -8.06 -12.38
C CYS A 173 3.71 -8.57 -11.90
N THR A 174 3.65 -9.07 -10.66
CA THR A 174 2.40 -9.49 -10.03
C THR A 174 1.78 -8.34 -9.25
N VAL A 175 0.50 -8.06 -9.53
CA VAL A 175 -0.27 -7.05 -8.80
C VAL A 175 -1.29 -7.75 -7.90
N ALA A 176 -1.06 -7.69 -6.59
CA ALA A 176 -1.96 -8.21 -5.58
C ALA A 176 -3.09 -7.19 -5.32
N ILE A 177 -4.32 -7.54 -5.70
CA ILE A 177 -5.47 -6.64 -5.63
C ILE A 177 -6.24 -6.84 -4.32
N GLY A 178 -6.33 -5.79 -3.51
CA GLY A 178 -7.09 -5.79 -2.25
C GLY A 178 -8.61 -5.71 -2.45
N LEU A 179 -9.20 -6.79 -2.97
CA LEU A 179 -10.65 -6.93 -3.18
C LEU A 179 -11.41 -7.20 -1.88
N GLU A 180 -10.87 -8.06 -1.01
CA GLU A 180 -11.40 -8.52 0.29
C GLU A 180 -12.71 -9.33 0.25
N ALA A 181 -13.70 -8.86 -0.51
CA ALA A 181 -14.98 -9.53 -0.70
C ALA A 181 -15.60 -9.11 -2.04
N TYR A 182 -16.47 -9.97 -2.57
CA TYR A 182 -17.31 -9.67 -3.73
C TYR A 182 -18.77 -9.43 -3.30
N ASP A 183 -18.95 -8.62 -2.27
CA ASP A 183 -20.26 -8.26 -1.72
C ASP A 183 -20.21 -6.84 -1.15
N ASP A 184 -21.07 -5.97 -1.68
CA ASP A 184 -21.12 -4.55 -1.31
C ASP A 184 -21.45 -4.31 0.16
N ALA A 185 -22.31 -5.15 0.76
CA ALA A 185 -22.68 -5.03 2.16
C ALA A 185 -21.53 -5.48 3.07
N VAL A 186 -20.80 -6.54 2.70
CA VAL A 186 -19.59 -6.96 3.42
C VAL A 186 -18.52 -5.87 3.34
N LEU A 187 -18.24 -5.37 2.14
CA LEU A 187 -17.23 -4.33 1.94
C LEU A 187 -17.57 -3.06 2.70
N ARG A 188 -18.82 -2.62 2.65
CA ARG A 188 -19.26 -1.39 3.31
C ARG A 188 -19.32 -1.52 4.84
N PHE A 189 -19.92 -2.59 5.35
CA PHE A 189 -20.29 -2.66 6.78
C PHE A 189 -19.34 -3.49 7.63
N HIS A 190 -18.57 -4.41 7.05
CA HIS A 190 -17.65 -5.28 7.80
C HIS A 190 -16.18 -4.91 7.56
N VAL A 191 -15.83 -4.62 6.31
CA VAL A 191 -14.47 -4.21 5.94
C VAL A 191 -14.26 -2.71 6.03
N ASN A 192 -15.33 -1.92 5.86
CA ASN A 192 -15.28 -0.47 5.67
C ASN A 192 -14.33 -0.09 4.51
N LYS A 193 -14.53 -0.69 3.33
CA LYS A 193 -13.72 -0.42 2.13
C LYS A 193 -14.22 0.83 1.42
N GLY A 194 -13.29 1.55 0.78
CA GLY A 194 -13.57 2.79 0.04
C GLY A 194 -14.12 2.61 -1.39
N PHE A 195 -14.45 1.38 -1.81
CA PHE A 195 -15.02 1.08 -3.13
C PHE A 195 -16.15 0.04 -3.02
N SER A 196 -16.95 -0.11 -4.08
CA SER A 196 -17.96 -1.18 -4.22
C SER A 196 -17.86 -1.83 -5.61
N PRO A 197 -17.89 -3.18 -5.72
CA PRO A 197 -17.92 -3.90 -6.98
C PRO A 197 -19.04 -3.43 -7.92
N SER A 198 -20.25 -3.20 -7.39
CA SER A 198 -21.41 -2.82 -8.23
C SER A 198 -21.29 -1.41 -8.83
N SER A 199 -20.42 -0.56 -8.28
CA SER A 199 -20.20 0.80 -8.78
C SER A 199 -19.38 0.87 -10.09
N GLY A 200 -18.98 -0.27 -10.66
CA GLY A 200 -18.21 -0.33 -11.91
C GLY A 200 -16.76 0.16 -11.79
N THR A 201 -16.29 0.42 -10.57
CA THR A 201 -14.90 0.82 -10.28
C THR A 201 -13.98 -0.37 -9.98
N ALA A 202 -14.52 -1.58 -9.86
CA ALA A 202 -13.69 -2.78 -9.75
C ALA A 202 -13.15 -3.17 -11.14
N PRO A 203 -11.84 -3.46 -11.30
CA PRO A 203 -11.31 -4.00 -12.53
C PRO A 203 -12.06 -5.29 -12.83
N SER A 204 -12.48 -5.48 -14.09
CA SER A 204 -12.90 -6.80 -14.55
C SER A 204 -11.77 -7.76 -14.18
N ILE A 205 -12.04 -8.74 -13.31
CA ILE A 205 -11.04 -9.70 -12.82
C ILE A 205 -10.51 -10.44 -14.04
N CYS A 206 -9.43 -9.91 -14.61
CA CYS A 206 -8.80 -10.49 -15.78
C CYS A 206 -7.85 -11.53 -15.21
N SER A 207 -8.34 -12.76 -15.09
CA SER A 207 -7.49 -13.94 -15.03
C SER A 207 -6.81 -14.10 -16.40
N GLY A 208 -5.90 -13.20 -16.74
CA GLY A 208 -5.14 -13.22 -17.97
C GLY A 208 -3.68 -13.07 -17.59
N ARG A 209 -2.87 -14.08 -17.93
CA ARG A 209 -1.41 -13.93 -17.92
C ARG A 209 -1.10 -12.63 -18.67
N MET A 210 -0.49 -11.67 -17.97
CA MET A 210 0.22 -10.59 -18.65
C MET A 210 1.38 -11.27 -19.36
N ALA A 211 1.26 -11.37 -20.69
CA ALA A 211 2.26 -11.97 -21.56
C ALA A 211 3.51 -11.07 -21.65
#